data_AF-F0QSJ0-F1
#
_entry.id   AF-F0QSJ0-F1
#
_cell.length_a   1.000
_cell.length_b   1.000
_cell.length_c   1.000
_cell.angle_alpha   90.00
_cell.angle_beta   90.00
_cell.angle_gamma   90.00
#
_symmetry.space_group_name_H-M   'P 1'
#
loop_
_entity.id
_entity.type
_entity.pdbx_description
1 polymer ?
#
loop_
_entity_poly.entity_id
_entity_poly.type
_entity_poly.pdbx_seq_one_letter_code
_entity_poly.pdbx_strand_id
1 'polypeptide(L)'
;MEAINRSLKVIRIKMVSKAVMRFIEELLNPYSIYYSDGVLNSEGMTLLKVIAREVLREYPNLKSRFAKARRRRDYEYVSGLLNDVISYLSQSSR
;
A
#
# COMPACT_ATOMS: atom_id res chain seq x y z
N MET A 1 -8.91 -16.38 28.12
CA MET A 1 -8.06 -15.33 27.49
C MET A 1 -7.86 -15.54 25.98
N GLU A 2 -7.88 -16.77 25.48
CA GLU A 2 -7.61 -17.08 24.06
C GLU A 2 -8.67 -16.56 23.06
N ALA A 3 -9.95 -16.54 23.45
CA ALA A 3 -11.04 -16.01 22.63
C ALA A 3 -10.94 -14.50 22.36
N ILE A 4 -10.46 -13.71 23.33
CA ILE A 4 -10.28 -12.25 23.19
C ILE A 4 -9.13 -11.97 22.21
N ASN A 5 -8.02 -12.70 22.31
CA ASN A 5 -6.91 -12.57 21.37
C ASN A 5 -7.29 -12.99 19.94
N ARG A 6 -8.14 -14.02 19.77
CA ARG A 6 -8.68 -14.39 18.46
C ARG A 6 -9.58 -13.30 17.88
N SER A 7 -10.46 -12.71 18.67
CA SER A 7 -11.31 -11.60 18.23
C SER A 7 -10.52 -10.34 17.89
N LEU A 8 -9.47 -9.99 18.65
CA LEU A 8 -8.57 -8.88 18.32
C LEU A 8 -7.80 -9.13 17.02
N LYS A 9 -7.38 -10.38 16.76
CA LYS A 9 -6.76 -10.79 15.48
C LYS A 9 -7.74 -10.69 14.30
N VAL A 10 -8.97 -11.16 14.46
CA VAL A 10 -10.01 -11.07 13.42
C VAL A 10 -10.42 -9.63 13.13
N ILE A 11 -10.45 -8.75 14.14
CA ILE A 11 -10.65 -7.30 13.96
C ILE A 11 -9.48 -6.67 13.19
N ARG A 12 -8.22 -7.11 13.45
CA ARG A 12 -7.03 -6.67 12.70
C ARG A 12 -6.97 -7.17 11.25
N ILE A 13 -7.53 -8.35 10.94
CA ILE A 13 -7.53 -8.91 9.57
C ILE A 13 -8.49 -8.13 8.63
N LYS A 14 -9.34 -7.24 9.15
CA LYS A 14 -10.20 -6.35 8.33
C LYS A 14 -9.47 -5.20 7.62
N MET A 15 -8.18 -4.98 7.85
CA MET A 15 -7.64 -3.61 7.88
C MET A 15 -7.16 -2.95 6.58
N VAL A 16 -7.31 -3.56 5.40
CA VAL A 16 -7.14 -2.83 4.12
C VAL A 16 -8.27 -3.22 3.18
N SER A 17 -8.95 -2.21 2.63
CA SER A 17 -10.11 -2.46 1.77
C SER A 17 -9.69 -3.24 0.51
N LYS A 18 -10.59 -4.10 -0.01
CA LYS A 18 -10.36 -4.79 -1.30
C LYS A 18 -10.04 -3.79 -2.43
N ALA A 19 -10.54 -2.56 -2.36
CA ALA A 19 -10.22 -1.52 -3.31
C ALA A 19 -8.75 -1.09 -3.25
N VAL A 20 -8.20 -0.93 -2.04
CA VAL A 20 -6.77 -0.58 -1.86
C VAL A 20 -5.87 -1.68 -2.39
N MET A 21 -6.20 -2.96 -2.17
CA MET A 21 -5.44 -4.06 -2.74
C MET A 21 -5.43 -4.02 -4.28
N ARG A 22 -6.58 -3.76 -4.91
CA ARG A 22 -6.64 -3.57 -6.37
C ARG A 22 -5.79 -2.39 -6.84
N PHE A 23 -5.79 -1.27 -6.11
CA PHE A 23 -4.91 -0.14 -6.45
C PHE A 23 -3.43 -0.50 -6.32
N ILE A 24 -3.06 -1.31 -5.33
CA ILE A 24 -1.70 -1.81 -5.19
C ILE A 24 -1.32 -2.68 -6.40
N GLU A 25 -2.18 -3.62 -6.78
CA GLU A 25 -1.99 -4.50 -7.93
C GLU A 25 -1.83 -3.70 -9.24
N GLU A 26 -2.69 -2.70 -9.46
CA GLU A 26 -2.59 -1.79 -10.60
C GLU A 26 -1.24 -1.06 -10.65
N LEU A 27 -0.79 -0.52 -9.53
CA LEU A 27 0.48 0.22 -9.47
C LEU A 27 1.72 -0.70 -9.50
N LEU A 28 1.56 -2.01 -9.27
CA LEU A 28 2.60 -3.02 -9.46
C LEU A 28 2.67 -3.52 -10.91
N ASN A 29 1.73 -3.16 -11.77
CA ASN A 29 1.81 -3.43 -13.20
C ASN A 29 2.59 -2.29 -13.91
N PRO A 30 3.78 -2.56 -14.49
CA PRO A 30 4.57 -1.52 -15.17
C PRO A 30 3.90 -0.97 -16.45
N TYR A 31 2.92 -1.69 -17.00
CA TYR A 31 2.14 -1.29 -18.17
C TYR A 31 0.78 -0.68 -17.81
N SER A 32 0.52 -0.40 -16.53
CA SER A 32 -0.74 0.22 -16.12
C SER A 32 -0.85 1.64 -16.68
N ILE A 33 -2.09 2.04 -16.98
CA ILE A 33 -2.44 3.38 -17.47
C ILE A 33 -2.07 4.50 -16.49
N TYR A 34 -1.76 4.15 -15.24
CA TYR A 34 -1.34 5.08 -14.19
C TYR A 34 0.12 5.54 -14.32
N TYR A 35 0.86 4.97 -15.27
CA TYR A 35 2.21 5.40 -15.62
C TYR A 35 2.22 6.12 -16.97
N SER A 36 3.04 7.15 -17.06
CA SER A 36 3.35 7.88 -18.31
C SER A 36 4.85 8.12 -18.31
N ASP A 37 5.54 7.68 -19.36
CA ASP A 37 7.01 7.74 -19.47
C ASP A 37 7.74 7.14 -18.25
N GLY A 38 7.21 6.03 -17.72
CA GLY A 38 7.81 5.29 -16.60
C GLY A 38 7.59 5.91 -15.21
N VAL A 39 6.84 7.00 -15.09
CA VAL A 39 6.51 7.65 -13.82
C VAL A 39 5.00 7.74 -13.59
N LEU A 40 4.57 7.78 -12.33
CA LEU A 40 3.16 7.96 -11.99
C LEU A 40 2.62 9.28 -12.54
N ASN A 41 1.51 9.18 -13.27
CA ASN A 41 0.71 10.34 -13.66
C ASN A 41 -0.18 10.84 -12.48
N SER A 42 -1.03 11.83 -12.75
CA SER A 42 -1.90 12.42 -11.72
C SER A 42 -2.88 11.41 -11.10
N GLU A 43 -3.39 10.47 -11.88
CA GLU A 43 -4.31 9.43 -11.41
C GLU A 43 -3.56 8.38 -10.57
N GLY A 44 -2.39 7.93 -11.04
CA GLY A 44 -1.51 7.04 -10.28
C GLY A 44 -1.07 7.65 -8.94
N MET A 45 -0.76 8.94 -8.93
CA MET A 45 -0.45 9.68 -7.70
C MET A 45 -1.67 9.76 -6.75
N THR A 46 -2.88 9.80 -7.29
CA THR A 46 -4.11 9.76 -6.50
C THR A 46 -4.30 8.39 -5.85
N LEU A 47 -4.08 7.30 -6.60
CA LEU A 47 -4.09 5.95 -6.05
C LEU A 47 -3.06 5.79 -4.94
N LEU A 48 -1.82 6.22 -5.17
CA LEU A 48 -0.75 6.17 -4.18
C LEU A 48 -1.12 6.93 -2.89
N LYS A 49 -1.85 8.06 -3.01
CA LYS A 49 -2.34 8.83 -1.86
C LYS A 49 -3.44 8.10 -1.09
N VAL A 50 -4.35 7.41 -1.78
CA VAL A 50 -5.40 6.60 -1.13
C VAL A 50 -4.76 5.43 -0.39
N ILE A 51 -3.83 4.71 -1.02
CA ILE A 51 -3.06 3.63 -0.39
C ILE A 51 -2.34 4.17 0.86
N ALA A 52 -1.64 5.30 0.74
CA ALA A 52 -0.91 5.90 1.86
C ALA A 52 -1.81 6.23 3.06
N ARG A 53 -3.01 6.77 2.83
CA ARG A 53 -3.94 7.13 3.91
C ARG A 53 -4.37 5.91 4.73
N GLU A 54 -4.66 4.80 4.06
CA GLU A 54 -5.09 3.59 4.74
C GLU A 54 -3.89 2.89 5.41
N VAL A 55 -2.78 2.72 4.69
CA VAL A 55 -1.61 2.01 5.22
C VAL A 55 -0.95 2.75 6.38
N LEU A 56 -0.81 4.07 6.30
CA LEU A 56 -0.11 4.84 7.34
C LEU A 56 -0.91 4.98 8.64
N ARG A 57 -2.22 4.68 8.63
CA ARG A 57 -3.02 4.61 9.87
C ARG A 57 -2.49 3.49 10.77
N GLU A 58 -2.14 2.35 10.18
CA GLU A 58 -1.68 1.15 10.89
C GLU A 58 -0.14 1.05 10.95
N TYR A 59 0.55 1.53 9.91
CA TYR A 59 2.01 1.42 9.75
C TYR A 59 2.67 2.79 9.55
N PRO A 60 2.69 3.66 10.58
CA PRO A 60 3.21 5.03 10.45
C PRO A 60 4.72 5.09 10.15
N ASN A 61 5.47 4.02 10.44
CA ASN A 61 6.89 3.88 10.12
C ASN A 61 7.17 3.93 8.60
N LEU A 62 6.18 3.64 7.74
CA LEU A 62 6.31 3.72 6.28
C LEU A 62 6.21 5.15 5.71
N LYS A 63 5.95 6.16 6.55
CA LYS A 63 5.71 7.55 6.11
C LYS A 63 6.85 8.11 5.24
N SER A 64 8.10 7.86 5.62
CA SER A 64 9.27 8.33 4.86
C SER A 64 9.38 7.66 3.49
N ARG A 65 9.02 6.37 3.40
CA ARG A 65 8.99 5.61 2.15
C ARG A 65 7.92 6.14 1.20
N PHE A 66 6.69 6.37 1.68
CA PHE A 66 5.63 7.02 0.90
C PHE A 66 6.01 8.44 0.44
N ALA A 67 6.71 9.22 1.27
CA ALA A 67 7.21 10.53 0.86
C ALA A 67 8.26 10.42 -0.26
N LYS A 68 9.17 9.43 -0.17
CA LYS A 68 10.19 9.19 -1.20
C LYS A 68 9.56 8.74 -2.52
N ALA A 69 8.63 7.78 -2.49
CA ALA A 69 7.92 7.31 -3.67
C ALA A 69 7.12 8.43 -4.35
N ARG A 70 6.41 9.28 -3.60
CA ARG A 70 5.68 10.45 -4.16
C ARG A 70 6.59 11.47 -4.84
N ARG A 71 7.82 11.65 -4.36
CA ARG A 71 8.79 12.58 -4.97
C ARG A 71 9.37 12.01 -6.25
N ARG A 72 9.76 10.73 -6.23
CA ARG A 72 10.43 10.09 -7.36
C ARG A 72 9.47 9.64 -8.46
N ARG A 73 8.33 9.06 -8.09
CA ARG A 73 7.22 8.63 -8.96
C ARG A 73 7.54 7.51 -9.94
N ASP A 74 8.81 7.16 -10.12
CA ASP A 74 9.21 6.06 -10.99
C ASP A 74 8.70 4.71 -10.49
N TYR A 75 8.44 3.82 -11.44
CA TYR A 75 7.91 2.48 -11.18
C TYR A 75 8.78 1.68 -10.19
N GLU A 76 10.11 1.76 -10.27
CA GLU A 76 11.01 0.99 -9.41
C GLU A 76 10.82 1.36 -7.94
N TYR A 77 10.80 2.66 -7.63
CA TYR A 77 10.58 3.14 -6.27
C TYR A 77 9.17 2.89 -5.75
N VAL A 78 8.16 3.02 -6.62
CA VAL A 78 6.77 2.79 -6.26
C VAL A 78 6.54 1.31 -5.99
N SER A 79 6.92 0.42 -6.91
CA SER A 79 6.76 -1.02 -6.75
C SER A 79 7.54 -1.57 -5.54
N GLY A 80 8.76 -1.10 -5.30
CA GLY A 80 9.52 -1.46 -4.11
C GLY A 80 8.83 -1.05 -2.80
N LEU A 81 8.21 0.12 -2.73
CA LEU A 81 7.36 0.51 -1.60
C LEU A 81 6.13 -0.40 -1.45
N LEU A 82 5.45 -0.69 -2.56
CA LEU A 82 4.20 -1.45 -2.52
C LEU A 82 4.41 -2.93 -2.16
N ASN A 83 5.52 -3.53 -2.56
CA ASN A 83 5.92 -4.86 -2.11
C ASN A 83 6.21 -4.91 -0.60
N ASP A 84 6.84 -3.87 -0.06
CA ASP A 84 7.00 -3.74 1.39
C ASP A 84 5.63 -3.64 2.08
N VAL A 85 4.72 -2.82 1.54
CA VAL A 85 3.35 -2.71 2.07
C VAL A 85 2.66 -4.08 2.11
N ILE A 86 2.71 -4.86 1.04
CA ILE A 86 2.16 -6.23 1.02
C ILE A 86 2.79 -7.10 2.11
N SER A 87 4.10 -6.99 2.31
CA SER A 87 4.82 -7.73 3.34
C SER A 87 4.36 -7.35 4.76
N TYR A 88 4.13 -6.07 5.04
CA TYR A 88 3.56 -5.63 6.33
C TYR A 88 2.13 -6.13 6.53
N LEU A 89 1.29 -6.05 5.49
CA LEU A 89 -0.10 -6.50 5.56
C LEU A 89 -0.23 -8.02 5.75
N SER A 90 0.66 -8.80 5.12
CA SER A 90 0.69 -10.26 5.29
C SER A 90 1.23 -10.70 6.65
N GLN A 91 2.19 -9.98 7.22
CA GLN A 91 2.72 -10.27 8.57
C GLN A 91 1.68 -10.04 9.67
N SER A 92 0.81 -9.04 9.53
CA SER A 92 -0.30 -8.81 10.47
C SER A 92 -1.36 -9.92 10.45
N SER A 93 -1.29 -10.85 9.49
CA SER A 93 -2.18 -12.02 9.40
C SER A 93 -1.64 -13.26 10.12
N ARG A 94 -0.41 -13.24 10.68
CA ARG A 94 0.18 -14.34 11.48
C ARG A 94 0.01 -14.12 12.97
#